data_AF-A0A3A9XJD6-F1
#
_entry.id   AF-A0A3A9XJD6-F1
#
_cell.length_a   1.000
_cell.length_b   1.000
_cell.length_c   1.000
_cell.angle_alpha   90.00
_cell.angle_beta   90.00
_cell.angle_gamma   90.00
#
_symmetry.space_group_name_H-M   'P 1'
#
loop_
_entity.id
_entity.type
_entity.pdbx_description
1 polymer ?
#
loop_
_entity_poly.entity_id
_entity_poly.type
_entity_poly.pdbx_seq_one_letter_code
_entity_poly.pdbx_strand_id
1 'polypeptide(L)'
;MIEIIDLSQEIYEGMPVYKDLPQVKMTVHNSHEEWNGIKNPKIKTPAVHKLELGEHTGTHVDAINHMAIEHKGKSIDKMPLSMFYTQGICLDFSHKGLKELIEPNEIENACIEANLKIEKGDTVLIYTDHYRKNFNGKDWGNGPGISTETARWLGEKKISAFGVETMSPGVPGISNKKVHHICGELNFTHYENMINLHLLIGRGRFRFIGLPLKIKGGTGSPVRAIAVFEK
;
A
#
# COMPACT_ATOMS: atom_id res chain seq x y z
N MET A 1 7.92 18.30 18.66
CA MET A 1 6.51 18.16 18.21
C MET A 1 6.50 17.05 17.19
N ILE A 2 5.61 16.08 17.36
CA ILE A 2 5.48 14.94 16.45
C ILE A 2 4.84 15.43 15.15
N GLU A 3 5.43 15.08 14.01
CA GLU A 3 4.82 15.29 12.70
C GLU A 3 4.39 13.94 12.13
N ILE A 4 3.17 13.90 11.56
CA ILE A 4 2.58 12.69 10.98
C ILE A 4 2.17 13.00 9.54
N ILE A 5 2.70 12.24 8.60
CA ILE A 5 2.33 12.33 7.18
C ILE A 5 1.42 11.15 6.85
N ASP A 6 0.26 11.47 6.27
CA ASP A 6 -0.66 10.47 5.74
C ASP A 6 -0.23 10.00 4.36
N LEU A 7 -0.13 8.67 4.21
CA LEU A 7 0.34 8.01 2.99
C LEU A 7 -0.78 7.23 2.29
N SER A 8 -2.04 7.47 2.66
CA SER A 8 -3.18 6.67 2.24
C SER A 8 -4.13 7.41 1.30
N GLN A 9 -4.59 6.72 0.26
CA GLN A 9 -5.69 7.19 -0.58
C GLN A 9 -6.99 7.31 0.22
N GLU A 10 -7.83 8.24 -0.20
CA GLU A 10 -9.22 8.28 0.25
C GLU A 10 -9.97 7.04 -0.22
N ILE A 11 -10.91 6.55 0.59
CA ILE A 11 -11.86 5.51 0.19
C ILE A 11 -13.17 6.19 -0.17
N TYR A 12 -13.56 6.10 -1.44
CA TYR A 12 -14.79 6.69 -1.96
C TYR A 12 -15.40 5.82 -3.07
N GLU A 13 -16.71 5.95 -3.27
CA GLU A 13 -17.40 5.25 -4.35
C GLU A 13 -16.89 5.68 -5.72
N GLY A 14 -16.54 4.70 -6.57
CA GLY A 14 -16.01 4.96 -7.90
C GLY A 14 -14.51 5.26 -7.97
N MET A 15 -13.78 5.14 -6.85
CA MET A 15 -12.30 5.22 -6.87
C MET A 15 -11.68 4.15 -7.79
N PRO A 16 -10.48 4.37 -8.35
CA PRO A 16 -9.78 3.33 -9.09
C PRO A 16 -9.52 2.09 -8.23
N VAL A 17 -9.81 0.91 -8.80
CA VAL A 17 -9.48 -0.38 -8.20
C VAL A 17 -8.77 -1.25 -9.23
N TYR A 18 -7.88 -2.13 -8.79
CA TYR A 18 -7.14 -3.01 -9.71
C TYR A 18 -8.14 -3.86 -10.52
N LYS A 19 -7.74 -4.21 -11.74
CA LYS A 19 -8.61 -4.91 -12.68
C LYS A 19 -9.20 -6.16 -12.02
N ASP A 20 -10.50 -6.37 -12.21
CA ASP A 20 -11.26 -7.52 -11.71
C ASP A 20 -11.49 -7.54 -10.19
N LEU A 21 -11.06 -6.51 -9.44
CA LEU A 21 -11.42 -6.35 -8.03
C LEU A 21 -12.83 -5.75 -7.85
N PRO A 22 -13.52 -6.05 -6.73
CA PRO A 22 -14.81 -5.44 -6.41
C PRO A 22 -14.69 -3.92 -6.33
N GLN A 23 -15.63 -3.21 -6.97
CA GLN A 23 -15.67 -1.76 -6.86
C GLN A 23 -16.22 -1.32 -5.49
N VAL A 24 -15.69 -0.22 -4.96
CA VAL A 24 -16.16 0.42 -3.73
C VAL A 24 -17.57 0.98 -3.94
N LYS A 25 -18.46 0.65 -3.02
CA LYS A 25 -19.81 1.21 -2.95
C LYS A 25 -20.09 1.75 -1.56
N MET A 26 -20.66 2.95 -1.50
CA MET A 26 -20.98 3.64 -0.25
C MET A 26 -22.45 4.04 -0.25
N THR A 27 -23.25 3.38 0.59
CA THR A 27 -24.68 3.68 0.69
C THR A 27 -25.02 4.21 2.06
N VAL A 28 -25.93 5.18 2.15
CA VAL A 28 -26.45 5.64 3.44
C VAL A 28 -27.17 4.46 4.09
N HIS A 29 -26.69 4.03 5.25
CA HIS A 29 -27.38 3.00 6.04
C HIS A 29 -28.51 3.64 6.83
N ASN A 30 -28.20 4.72 7.57
CA ASN A 30 -29.14 5.55 8.31
C ASN A 30 -28.73 7.02 8.22
N SER A 31 -29.72 7.90 8.15
CA SER A 31 -29.58 9.36 8.24
C SER A 31 -29.82 9.89 9.66
N HIS A 32 -29.38 11.12 9.96
CA HIS A 32 -29.67 11.74 11.27
C HIS A 32 -31.18 11.93 11.46
N GLU A 33 -31.90 12.23 10.39
CA GLU A 33 -33.35 12.41 10.43
C GLU A 33 -34.07 11.10 10.79
N GLU A 34 -33.60 9.96 10.27
CA GLU A 34 -34.10 8.63 10.64
C GLU A 34 -33.78 8.30 12.11
N TRP A 35 -32.61 8.67 12.62
CA TRP A 35 -32.29 8.56 14.05
C TRP A 35 -33.19 9.42 14.94
N ASN A 36 -33.62 10.58 14.45
CA ASN A 36 -34.61 11.43 15.12
C ASN A 36 -36.05 10.91 14.97
N GLY A 37 -36.25 9.70 14.42
CA GLY A 37 -37.55 9.04 14.28
C GLY A 37 -38.40 9.57 13.12
N ILE A 38 -37.84 10.41 12.23
CA ILE A 38 -38.56 10.94 11.08
C ILE A 38 -38.70 9.83 10.03
N LYS A 39 -39.94 9.45 9.72
CA LYS A 39 -40.24 8.48 8.66
C LYS A 39 -40.21 9.16 7.28
N ASN A 40 -39.49 8.56 6.33
CA ASN A 40 -39.35 9.06 4.95
C ASN A 40 -38.86 10.53 4.87
N PRO A 41 -37.70 10.86 5.47
CA PRO A 41 -37.23 12.24 5.51
C PRO A 41 -36.94 12.76 4.09
N LYS A 42 -37.36 14.00 3.82
CA LYS A 42 -37.15 14.67 2.53
C LYS A 42 -35.74 15.23 2.38
N ILE A 43 -35.12 15.57 3.50
CA ILE A 43 -33.71 15.99 3.62
C ILE A 43 -32.98 14.80 4.24
N LYS A 44 -31.91 14.33 3.61
CA LYS A 44 -31.10 13.24 4.12
C LYS A 44 -29.72 13.77 4.45
N THR A 45 -29.32 13.68 5.72
CA THR A 45 -27.95 13.91 6.13
C THR A 45 -27.36 12.59 6.64
N PRO A 46 -26.17 12.15 6.16
CA PRO A 46 -25.67 10.84 6.55
C PRO A 46 -25.33 10.78 8.03
N ALA A 47 -25.82 9.76 8.75
CA ALA A 47 -25.36 9.46 10.10
C ALA A 47 -24.40 8.27 10.10
N VAL A 48 -24.62 7.27 9.24
CA VAL A 48 -23.72 6.13 9.00
C VAL A 48 -23.84 5.66 7.55
N HIS A 49 -22.70 5.35 6.92
CA HIS A 49 -22.65 4.67 5.63
C HIS A 49 -22.39 3.17 5.80
N LYS A 50 -23.07 2.35 5.00
CA LYS A 50 -22.64 0.98 4.69
C LYS A 50 -21.56 1.06 3.61
N LEU A 51 -20.45 0.38 3.87
CA LEU A 51 -19.32 0.25 2.96
C LEU A 51 -19.31 -1.17 2.37
N GLU A 52 -19.21 -1.27 1.05
CA GLU A 52 -18.83 -2.51 0.37
C GLU A 52 -17.46 -2.27 -0.27
N LEU A 53 -16.46 -3.05 0.15
CA LEU A 53 -15.06 -2.86 -0.23
C LEU A 53 -14.36 -4.21 -0.42
N GLY A 54 -13.37 -4.25 -1.30
CA GLY A 54 -12.43 -5.36 -1.39
C GLY A 54 -11.33 -5.24 -0.34
N GLU A 55 -10.65 -6.36 -0.07
CA GLU A 55 -9.49 -6.38 0.83
C GLU A 55 -8.30 -5.60 0.24
N HIS A 56 -8.21 -5.54 -1.09
CA HIS A 56 -7.15 -4.90 -1.86
C HIS A 56 -7.62 -3.56 -2.46
N THR A 57 -8.35 -2.77 -1.66
CA THR A 57 -8.93 -1.48 -2.07
C THR A 57 -8.05 -0.31 -1.63
N GLY A 58 -7.75 0.60 -2.56
CA GLY A 58 -6.95 1.80 -2.27
C GLY A 58 -5.57 1.44 -1.72
N THR A 59 -5.07 2.26 -0.80
CA THR A 59 -3.85 1.92 -0.05
C THR A 59 -4.11 0.73 0.87
N HIS A 60 -3.43 -0.37 0.60
CA HIS A 60 -3.66 -1.64 1.28
C HIS A 60 -2.37 -2.41 1.45
N VAL A 61 -2.42 -3.46 2.26
CA VAL A 61 -1.35 -4.44 2.46
C VAL A 61 -1.84 -5.83 2.10
N ASP A 62 -0.96 -6.61 1.49
CA ASP A 62 -1.22 -7.99 1.11
C ASP A 62 -0.80 -8.96 2.21
N ALA A 63 -1.63 -9.95 2.51
CA ALA A 63 -1.26 -11.02 3.41
C ALA A 63 -0.49 -12.13 2.71
N ILE A 64 0.28 -12.91 3.45
CA ILE A 64 1.12 -13.97 2.88
C ILE A 64 0.28 -15.05 2.17
N ASN A 65 -0.95 -15.33 2.66
CA ASN A 65 -1.88 -16.25 1.99
C ASN A 65 -2.44 -15.73 0.65
N HIS A 66 -2.28 -14.44 0.33
CA HIS A 66 -2.62 -13.89 -0.99
C HIS A 66 -1.66 -14.40 -2.08
N MET A 67 -0.40 -14.59 -1.71
CA MET A 67 0.69 -14.75 -2.66
C MET A 67 0.64 -16.07 -3.42
N ALA A 68 0.20 -17.15 -2.77
CA ALA A 68 0.10 -18.49 -3.37
C ALA A 68 -0.68 -19.46 -2.48
N ILE A 69 -1.16 -20.57 -3.06
CA ILE A 69 -1.98 -21.57 -2.37
C ILE A 69 -1.23 -22.28 -1.23
N GLU A 70 0.09 -22.46 -1.37
CA GLU A 70 0.97 -23.04 -0.36
C GLU A 70 1.03 -22.21 0.94
N HIS A 71 0.60 -20.95 0.89
CA HIS A 71 0.56 -20.06 2.05
C HIS A 71 -0.81 -20.00 2.74
N LYS A 72 -1.74 -20.87 2.35
CA LYS A 72 -3.06 -20.98 2.97
C LYS A 72 -2.95 -21.01 4.50
N GLY A 73 -3.73 -20.16 5.15
CA GLY A 73 -3.79 -20.06 6.62
C GLY A 73 -2.83 -19.04 7.23
N LYS A 74 -1.91 -18.43 6.46
CA LYS A 74 -1.09 -17.27 6.85
C LYS A 74 -1.83 -15.95 6.52
N SER A 75 -3.04 -15.82 7.02
CA SER A 75 -3.96 -14.71 6.75
C SER A 75 -3.61 -13.43 7.51
N ILE A 76 -4.17 -12.29 7.05
CA ILE A 76 -3.84 -10.96 7.58
C ILE A 76 -4.06 -10.85 9.11
N ASP A 77 -5.10 -11.49 9.64
CA ASP A 77 -5.44 -11.50 11.07
C ASP A 77 -4.43 -12.26 11.96
N LYS A 78 -3.52 -13.02 11.35
CA LYS A 78 -2.51 -13.84 12.02
C LYS A 78 -1.08 -13.34 11.82
N MET A 79 -0.88 -12.38 10.92
CA MET A 79 0.45 -11.80 10.72
C MET A 79 0.86 -10.97 11.94
N PRO A 80 2.13 -11.06 12.37
CA PRO A 80 2.58 -10.34 13.55
C PRO A 80 2.58 -8.83 13.32
N LEU A 81 2.03 -8.07 14.27
CA LEU A 81 1.90 -6.61 14.15
C LEU A 81 3.25 -5.88 13.99
N SER A 82 4.36 -6.51 14.40
CA SER A 82 5.71 -5.99 14.18
C SER A 82 6.07 -5.84 12.70
N MET A 83 5.38 -6.53 11.77
CA MET A 83 5.56 -6.33 10.32
C MET A 83 4.94 -5.02 9.82
N PHE A 84 4.01 -4.44 10.59
CA PHE A 84 3.23 -3.26 10.21
C PHE A 84 3.58 -2.02 11.05
N TYR A 85 4.53 -2.15 11.98
CA TYR A 85 5.08 -1.07 12.81
C TYR A 85 6.61 -1.16 12.77
N THR A 86 7.24 -0.40 11.88
CA THR A 86 8.63 -0.60 11.46
C THR A 86 9.39 0.72 11.41
N GLN A 87 10.71 0.67 11.29
CA GLN A 87 11.43 1.83 10.75
C GLN A 87 11.24 1.85 9.24
N GLY A 88 11.22 3.04 8.65
CA GLY A 88 10.97 3.26 7.24
C GLY A 88 11.99 4.17 6.60
N ILE A 89 12.24 3.92 5.32
CA ILE A 89 12.94 4.85 4.42
C ILE A 89 12.11 5.08 3.16
N CYS A 90 12.34 6.18 2.48
CA CYS A 90 11.75 6.46 1.18
C CYS A 90 12.85 6.83 0.18
N LEU A 91 12.86 6.14 -0.96
CA LEU A 91 13.86 6.28 -2.02
C LEU A 91 13.21 6.90 -3.27
N ASP A 92 13.92 7.84 -3.90
CA ASP A 92 13.43 8.60 -5.05
C ASP A 92 13.68 7.85 -6.37
N PHE A 93 12.59 7.42 -6.98
CA PHE A 93 12.50 6.82 -8.31
C PHE A 93 11.55 7.63 -9.22
N SER A 94 11.34 8.92 -8.94
CA SER A 94 10.43 9.81 -9.68
C SER A 94 10.79 10.01 -11.15
N HIS A 95 12.02 9.62 -11.52
CA HIS A 95 12.56 9.60 -12.86
C HIS A 95 12.08 8.38 -13.69
N LYS A 96 11.55 7.33 -13.06
CA LYS A 96 11.06 6.13 -13.76
C LYS A 96 9.80 6.43 -14.56
N GLY A 97 9.80 5.99 -15.81
CA GLY A 97 8.67 6.04 -16.72
C GLY A 97 7.68 4.89 -16.54
N LEU A 98 6.67 4.88 -17.41
CA LEU A 98 5.65 3.84 -17.44
C LEU A 98 6.27 2.46 -17.73
N LYS A 99 5.86 1.45 -16.96
CA LYS A 99 6.29 0.04 -17.09
C LYS A 99 7.79 -0.20 -16.96
N GLU A 100 8.55 0.77 -16.47
CA GLU A 100 9.96 0.56 -16.17
C GLU A 100 10.15 -0.32 -14.93
N LEU A 101 11.17 -1.17 -14.99
CA LEU A 101 11.59 -1.97 -13.85
C LEU A 101 12.55 -1.17 -12.98
N ILE A 102 12.43 -1.39 -11.67
CA ILE A 102 13.38 -0.92 -10.66
C ILE A 102 14.21 -2.10 -10.22
N GLU A 103 15.51 -2.03 -10.49
CA GLU A 103 16.48 -3.10 -10.28
C GLU A 103 17.24 -2.97 -8.94
N PRO A 104 17.85 -4.06 -8.40
CA PRO A 104 18.48 -4.04 -7.08
C PRO A 104 19.60 -3.00 -6.97
N ASN A 105 20.43 -2.88 -8.01
CA ASN A 105 21.54 -1.93 -8.06
C ASN A 105 21.05 -0.47 -8.01
N GLU A 106 19.86 -0.19 -8.54
CA GLU A 106 19.28 1.15 -8.49
C GLU A 106 18.82 1.49 -7.06
N ILE A 107 18.27 0.51 -6.32
CA ILE A 107 17.95 0.68 -4.90
C ILE A 107 19.21 0.90 -4.07
N GLU A 108 20.29 0.16 -4.35
CA GLU A 108 21.59 0.36 -3.71
C GLU A 108 22.13 1.78 -3.95
N ASN A 109 22.11 2.23 -5.20
CA ASN A 109 22.56 3.58 -5.57
C ASN A 109 21.70 4.67 -4.90
N ALA A 110 20.37 4.51 -4.92
CA ALA A 110 19.46 5.46 -4.27
C ALA A 110 19.69 5.53 -2.74
N CYS A 111 20.02 4.41 -2.09
CA CYS A 111 20.43 4.41 -0.69
C CYS A 111 21.71 5.22 -0.46
N ILE A 112 22.73 5.03 -1.32
CA ILE A 112 24.01 5.76 -1.23
C ILE A 112 23.77 7.26 -1.40
N GLU A 113 23.04 7.66 -2.44
CA GLU A 113 22.75 9.07 -2.75
C GLU A 113 21.97 9.75 -1.63
N ALA A 114 21.00 9.06 -1.03
CA ALA A 114 20.22 9.58 0.09
C ALA A 114 20.95 9.49 1.44
N ASN A 115 22.16 8.91 1.50
CA ASN A 115 22.87 8.55 2.73
C ASN A 115 21.98 7.74 3.70
N LEU A 116 21.26 6.76 3.15
CA LEU A 116 20.36 5.86 3.86
C LEU A 116 20.86 4.42 3.77
N LYS A 117 20.41 3.59 4.71
CA LYS A 117 20.69 2.17 4.73
C LYS A 117 19.42 1.40 4.99
N ILE A 118 19.21 0.31 4.24
CA ILE A 118 18.15 -0.66 4.52
C ILE A 118 18.63 -1.55 5.67
N GLU A 119 17.85 -1.58 6.75
CA GLU A 119 18.05 -2.45 7.90
C GLU A 119 17.04 -3.60 7.92
N LYS A 120 17.39 -4.67 8.65
CA LYS A 120 16.48 -5.80 8.86
C LYS A 120 15.21 -5.30 9.55
N GLY A 121 14.06 -5.68 8.99
CA GLY A 121 12.74 -5.32 9.51
C GLY A 121 12.23 -3.95 9.03
N ASP A 122 12.98 -3.24 8.19
CA ASP A 122 12.54 -1.95 7.64
C ASP A 122 11.31 -2.09 6.72
N THR A 123 10.63 -0.97 6.53
CA THR A 123 9.74 -0.74 5.39
C THR A 123 10.42 0.17 4.37
N VAL A 124 10.57 -0.30 3.13
CA VAL A 124 11.22 0.46 2.05
C VAL A 124 10.18 1.04 1.11
N LEU A 125 10.00 2.36 1.10
CA LEU A 125 9.03 3.04 0.25
C LEU A 125 9.68 3.52 -1.05
N ILE A 126 9.02 3.25 -2.17
CA ILE A 126 9.52 3.52 -3.52
C ILE A 126 8.67 4.63 -4.11
N TYR A 127 9.18 5.85 -4.06
CA TYR A 127 8.52 7.03 -4.62
C TYR A 127 8.79 7.11 -6.13
N THR A 128 7.76 7.09 -6.95
CA THR A 128 7.85 7.11 -8.44
C THR A 128 7.13 8.30 -9.07
N ASP A 129 6.45 9.09 -8.25
CA ASP A 129 5.58 10.19 -8.65
C ASP A 129 4.39 9.74 -9.52
N HIS A 130 4.12 8.44 -9.56
CA HIS A 130 3.11 7.86 -10.43
C HIS A 130 1.70 8.30 -10.03
N TYR A 131 1.42 8.41 -8.73
CA TYR A 131 0.12 8.88 -8.24
C TYR A 131 -0.19 10.30 -8.73
N ARG A 132 0.69 11.27 -8.50
CA ARG A 132 0.43 12.67 -8.89
C ARG A 132 0.37 12.86 -10.41
N LYS A 133 1.09 12.04 -11.17
CA LYS A 133 1.11 12.11 -12.65
C LYS A 133 -0.09 11.42 -13.31
N ASN A 134 -0.51 10.26 -12.79
CA ASN A 134 -1.35 9.33 -13.54
C ASN A 134 -2.61 8.85 -12.82
N PHE A 135 -2.85 9.19 -11.55
CA PHE A 135 -4.05 8.76 -10.82
C PHE A 135 -5.33 9.19 -11.55
N ASN A 136 -6.34 8.30 -11.60
CA ASN A 136 -7.56 8.44 -12.41
C ASN A 136 -7.35 8.61 -13.93
N GLY A 137 -6.11 8.55 -14.43
CA GLY A 137 -5.78 8.66 -15.84
C GLY A 137 -5.69 7.32 -16.55
N LYS A 138 -5.60 7.36 -17.89
CA LYS A 138 -5.45 6.16 -18.74
C LYS A 138 -4.20 5.33 -18.42
N ASP A 139 -3.17 5.98 -17.88
CA ASP A 139 -1.88 5.37 -17.58
C ASP A 139 -1.75 4.93 -16.12
N TRP A 140 -2.83 5.02 -15.33
CA TRP A 140 -2.82 4.61 -13.92
C TRP A 140 -2.36 3.15 -13.74
N GLY A 141 -2.82 2.24 -14.60
CA GLY A 141 -2.40 0.83 -14.60
C GLY A 141 -1.06 0.54 -15.30
N ASN A 142 -0.34 1.55 -15.79
CA ASN A 142 0.89 1.40 -16.57
C ASN A 142 2.13 1.90 -15.82
N GLY A 143 2.07 2.07 -14.50
CA GLY A 143 3.19 2.60 -13.73
C GLY A 143 4.44 1.70 -13.72
N PRO A 144 5.57 2.22 -13.23
CA PRO A 144 6.77 1.42 -12.97
C PRO A 144 6.54 0.38 -11.87
N GLY A 145 7.46 -0.56 -11.71
CA GLY A 145 7.39 -1.54 -10.62
C GLY A 145 8.74 -2.21 -10.38
N ILE A 146 8.86 -2.94 -9.27
CA ILE A 146 10.11 -3.65 -8.99
C ILE A 146 10.29 -4.87 -9.91
N SER A 147 11.54 -5.20 -10.21
CA SER A 147 11.90 -6.46 -10.84
C SER A 147 11.76 -7.63 -9.87
N THR A 148 11.83 -8.85 -10.40
CA THR A 148 11.82 -10.07 -9.58
C THR A 148 13.07 -10.21 -8.74
N GLU A 149 14.18 -9.76 -9.28
CA GLU A 149 15.50 -9.70 -8.69
C GLU A 149 15.47 -8.74 -7.50
N THR A 150 14.84 -7.58 -7.67
CA THR A 150 14.62 -6.61 -6.59
C THR A 150 13.79 -7.19 -5.45
N ALA A 151 12.68 -7.86 -5.75
CA ALA A 151 11.86 -8.49 -4.72
C ALA A 151 12.66 -9.52 -3.90
N ARG A 152 13.44 -10.36 -4.58
CA ARG A 152 14.29 -11.37 -3.91
C ARG A 152 15.37 -10.71 -3.06
N TRP A 153 16.07 -9.73 -3.61
CA TRP A 153 17.13 -8.99 -2.92
C TRP A 153 16.61 -8.29 -1.65
N LEU A 154 15.43 -7.66 -1.72
CA LEU A 154 14.75 -7.06 -0.58
C LEU A 154 14.38 -8.10 0.49
N GLY A 155 13.83 -9.24 0.08
CA GLY A 155 13.51 -10.34 0.99
C GLY A 155 14.75 -10.95 1.66
N GLU A 156 15.87 -11.07 0.94
CA GLU A 156 17.16 -11.55 1.46
C GLU A 156 17.77 -10.57 2.48
N LYS A 157 17.51 -9.26 2.34
CA LYS A 157 17.79 -8.25 3.38
C LYS A 157 16.87 -8.33 4.59
N LYS A 158 15.83 -9.17 4.53
CA LYS A 158 14.88 -9.41 5.62
C LYS A 158 14.16 -8.14 6.05
N ILE A 159 13.76 -7.31 5.09
CA ILE A 159 12.83 -6.21 5.35
C ILE A 159 11.47 -6.76 5.82
N SER A 160 10.68 -5.95 6.50
CA SER A 160 9.31 -6.33 6.83
C SER A 160 8.38 -6.14 5.62
N ALA A 161 8.55 -5.02 4.91
CA ALA A 161 7.75 -4.71 3.74
C ALA A 161 8.41 -3.71 2.79
N PHE A 162 7.89 -3.59 1.57
CA PHE A 162 8.10 -2.40 0.74
C PHE A 162 6.76 -1.75 0.38
N GLY A 163 6.77 -0.53 -0.15
CA GLY A 163 5.56 0.17 -0.57
C GLY A 163 5.73 0.86 -1.90
N VAL A 164 4.71 0.80 -2.76
CA VAL A 164 4.68 1.44 -4.08
C VAL A 164 3.48 2.36 -4.22
N GLU A 165 3.58 3.36 -5.09
CA GLU A 165 2.44 4.23 -5.44
C GLU A 165 1.50 3.59 -6.46
N THR A 166 1.93 2.55 -7.15
CA THR A 166 1.17 1.85 -8.20
C THR A 166 0.15 0.87 -7.63
N MET A 167 -0.80 0.46 -8.47
CA MET A 167 -1.82 -0.56 -8.16
C MET A 167 -1.28 -2.01 -8.12
N SER A 168 0.04 -2.16 -8.19
CA SER A 168 0.73 -3.44 -8.17
C SER A 168 2.22 -3.23 -7.88
N PRO A 169 2.90 -4.10 -7.11
CA PRO A 169 4.31 -3.94 -6.72
C PRO A 169 5.28 -4.12 -7.89
N GLY A 170 4.95 -5.02 -8.83
CA GLY A 170 5.70 -5.20 -10.06
C GLY A 170 4.88 -4.73 -11.27
N VAL A 171 5.51 -4.76 -12.45
CA VAL A 171 4.84 -4.38 -13.69
C VAL A 171 3.91 -5.53 -14.14
N PRO A 172 2.59 -5.29 -14.32
CA PRO A 172 1.64 -6.31 -14.74
C PRO A 172 2.05 -7.00 -16.05
N GLY A 173 1.97 -8.33 -16.09
CA GLY A 173 2.37 -9.15 -17.23
C GLY A 173 3.89 -9.33 -17.40
N ILE A 174 4.71 -8.64 -16.60
CA ILE A 174 6.18 -8.73 -16.64
C ILE A 174 6.72 -9.34 -15.34
N SER A 175 6.71 -8.58 -14.24
CA SER A 175 7.27 -9.01 -12.96
C SER A 175 6.21 -9.26 -11.88
N ASN A 176 5.04 -8.62 -11.96
CA ASN A 176 4.08 -8.52 -10.85
C ASN A 176 3.74 -9.86 -10.17
N LYS A 177 3.36 -10.87 -10.96
CA LYS A 177 2.98 -12.19 -10.41
C LYS A 177 4.12 -12.85 -9.64
N LYS A 178 5.35 -12.79 -10.19
CA LYS A 178 6.52 -13.39 -9.56
C LYS A 178 6.94 -12.60 -8.31
N VAL A 179 6.78 -11.28 -8.31
CA VAL A 179 7.02 -10.45 -7.12
C VAL A 179 6.16 -10.91 -5.94
N HIS A 180 4.86 -11.13 -6.16
CA HIS A 180 3.96 -11.67 -5.13
C HIS A 180 4.45 -13.03 -4.61
N HIS A 181 4.76 -13.98 -5.51
CA HIS A 181 5.26 -15.30 -5.11
C HIS A 181 6.55 -15.21 -4.28
N ILE A 182 7.48 -14.33 -4.63
CA ILE A 182 8.74 -14.13 -3.88
C ILE A 182 8.46 -13.55 -2.49
N CYS A 183 7.50 -12.62 -2.36
CA CYS A 183 7.07 -12.10 -1.06
C CYS A 183 6.55 -13.22 -0.15
N GLY A 184 5.75 -14.13 -0.70
CA GLY A 184 5.28 -15.32 0.00
C GLY A 184 6.39 -16.28 0.40
N GLU A 185 7.30 -16.60 -0.54
CA GLU A 185 8.46 -17.48 -0.35
C GLU A 185 9.37 -17.00 0.79
N LEU A 186 9.72 -15.72 0.77
CA LEU A 186 10.66 -15.10 1.72
C LEU A 186 9.96 -14.50 2.95
N ASN A 187 8.62 -14.64 3.03
CA ASN A 187 7.79 -14.30 4.17
C ASN A 187 7.89 -12.81 4.60
N PHE A 188 7.80 -11.92 3.62
CA PHE A 188 7.65 -10.46 3.80
C PHE A 188 6.46 -9.97 2.95
N THR A 189 6.03 -8.73 3.13
CA THR A 189 4.81 -8.19 2.48
C THR A 189 5.08 -6.89 1.73
N HIS A 190 4.06 -6.31 1.10
CA HIS A 190 4.11 -5.03 0.43
C HIS A 190 2.80 -4.24 0.57
N TYR A 191 2.93 -2.93 0.37
CA TYR A 191 1.83 -1.99 0.29
C TYR A 191 1.72 -1.46 -1.13
N GLU A 192 0.49 -1.33 -1.61
CA GLU A 192 0.18 -0.76 -2.92
C GLU A 192 -0.59 0.54 -2.79
N ASN A 193 -0.70 1.29 -3.89
CA ASN A 193 -1.48 2.53 -3.98
C ASN A 193 -1.14 3.56 -2.89
N MET A 194 0.11 3.61 -2.44
CA MET A 194 0.51 4.62 -1.47
C MET A 194 0.54 6.01 -2.10
N ILE A 195 0.40 7.06 -1.30
CA ILE A 195 0.46 8.45 -1.76
C ILE A 195 1.41 9.27 -0.92
N ASN A 196 1.64 10.52 -1.34
CA ASN A 196 2.41 11.52 -0.60
C ASN A 196 3.86 11.13 -0.31
N LEU A 197 4.42 10.14 -1.01
CA LEU A 197 5.81 9.69 -0.78
C LEU A 197 6.84 10.78 -1.09
N HIS A 198 6.54 11.68 -2.02
CA HIS A 198 7.33 12.88 -2.29
C HIS A 198 7.57 13.75 -1.04
N LEU A 199 6.67 13.71 -0.05
CA LEU A 199 6.83 14.46 1.21
C LEU A 199 7.85 13.82 2.16
N LEU A 200 8.33 12.61 1.87
CA LEU A 200 9.30 11.86 2.67
C LEU A 200 10.73 11.99 2.14
N ILE A 201 10.90 12.40 0.88
CA ILE A 201 12.21 12.50 0.23
C ILE A 201 13.09 13.55 0.93
N GLY A 202 14.35 13.19 1.19
CA GLY A 202 15.32 14.06 1.86
C GLY A 202 15.12 14.23 3.37
N ARG A 203 14.19 13.47 3.99
CA ARG A 203 13.86 13.59 5.42
C ARG A 203 14.47 12.54 6.33
N GLY A 204 15.24 11.62 5.77
CA GLY A 204 15.88 10.55 6.55
C GLY A 204 14.95 9.38 6.87
N ARG A 205 15.23 8.71 8.00
CA ARG A 205 14.43 7.58 8.50
C ARG A 205 13.22 8.09 9.28
N PHE A 206 12.13 7.32 9.25
CA PHE A 206 10.90 7.62 9.98
C PHE A 206 10.29 6.36 10.56
N ARG A 207 9.37 6.51 11.51
CA ARG A 207 8.52 5.41 11.97
C ARG A 207 7.42 5.19 10.93
N PHE A 208 7.37 4.02 10.31
CA PHE A 208 6.28 3.62 9.43
C PHE A 208 5.23 2.81 10.21
N ILE A 209 3.96 3.14 10.00
CA ILE A 209 2.83 2.44 10.61
C ILE A 209 1.77 2.21 9.54
N GLY A 210 1.43 0.94 9.26
CA GLY A 210 0.48 0.52 8.23
C GLY A 210 -0.37 -0.65 8.69
N LEU A 211 -1.04 -0.50 9.83
CA LEU A 211 -1.77 -1.59 10.47
C LEU A 211 -2.99 -2.03 9.64
N PRO A 212 -3.13 -3.33 9.31
CA PRO A 212 -4.33 -3.85 8.65
C PRO A 212 -5.51 -3.98 9.62
N LEU A 213 -6.71 -4.00 9.04
CA LEU A 213 -7.88 -4.52 9.73
C LEU A 213 -7.67 -6.00 10.05
N LYS A 214 -8.20 -6.45 11.18
CA LYS A 214 -8.11 -7.85 11.62
C LYS A 214 -9.18 -8.73 10.95
N ILE A 215 -9.14 -8.80 9.61
CA ILE A 215 -10.10 -9.56 8.80
C ILE A 215 -9.81 -11.05 8.95
N LYS A 216 -10.74 -11.79 9.57
CA LYS A 216 -10.59 -13.22 9.86
C LYS A 216 -10.38 -14.02 8.57
N GLY A 217 -9.19 -14.58 8.39
CA GLY A 217 -8.86 -15.36 7.20
C GLY A 217 -8.58 -14.53 5.94
N GLY A 218 -8.53 -13.20 6.04
CA GLY A 218 -8.40 -12.31 4.88
C GLY A 218 -7.07 -12.43 4.14
N THR A 219 -7.08 -12.07 2.86
CA THR A 219 -5.89 -12.04 1.97
C THR A 219 -5.24 -10.67 1.90
N GLY A 220 -5.84 -9.64 2.48
CA GLY A 220 -5.25 -8.33 2.59
C GLY A 220 -6.11 -7.43 3.46
N SER A 221 -5.79 -6.15 3.48
CA SER A 221 -6.64 -5.14 4.08
C SER A 221 -6.28 -3.75 3.58
N PRO A 222 -7.27 -2.87 3.33
CA PRO A 222 -7.03 -1.43 3.28
C PRO A 222 -6.39 -0.98 4.60
N VAL A 223 -5.55 0.04 4.54
CA VAL A 223 -4.82 0.58 5.70
C VAL A 223 -4.90 2.10 5.74
N ARG A 224 -4.72 2.67 6.94
CA ARG A 224 -4.30 4.06 7.10
C ARG A 224 -2.79 4.08 7.37
N ALA A 225 -2.00 4.01 6.30
CA ALA A 225 -0.55 4.08 6.37
C ALA A 225 -0.08 5.51 6.68
N ILE A 226 0.86 5.64 7.60
CA ILE A 226 1.45 6.91 8.03
C ILE A 226 2.98 6.81 8.20
N ALA A 227 3.65 7.94 8.00
CA ALA A 227 5.02 8.17 8.43
C ALA A 227 5.04 9.14 9.62
N VAL A 228 5.71 8.77 10.70
CA VAL A 228 5.84 9.57 11.92
C VAL A 228 7.28 10.01 12.08
N PHE A 229 7.49 11.32 12.21
CA PHE A 229 8.78 11.94 12.51
C PHE A 229 8.76 12.45 13.96
N GLU A 230 9.55 11.78 14.79
CA GLU A 230 9.84 12.20 16.16
C GLU A 230 11.09 13.09 16.09
N LYS A 231 10.92 14.41 16.28
CA LYS A 231 12.06 15.35 16.39
C LYS A 231 12.80 15.15 17.70
#